data_AF-A0A4R6SM26-F1
#
_entry.id   AF-A0A4R6SM26-F1
#
_cell.length_a   1.000
_cell.length_b   1.000
_cell.length_c   1.000
_cell.angle_alpha   90.00
_cell.angle_beta   90.00
_cell.angle_gamma   90.00
#
_symmetry.space_group_name_H-M   'P 1'
#
loop_
_entity.id
_entity.type
_entity.pdbx_description
1 polymer ?
#
loop_
_entity_poly.entity_id
_entity_poly.type
_entity_poly.pdbx_seq_one_letter_code
_entity_poly.pdbx_strand_id
1 'polypeptide(L)' 'MAVPDTHLRQIARWCEQRVPAHALHQVRVAYTVRGSNVTILEVRAPWREDFGPEWTR' A
#
# COMPACT_ATOMS: atom_id res chain seq x y z
N MET A 1 13.58 0.13 18.32
CA MET A 1 14.41 0.66 17.22
C MET A 1 13.51 0.89 16.02
N ALA A 2 13.68 1.98 15.27
CA ALA A 2 12.90 2.23 14.06
C ALA A 2 13.42 1.39 12.88
N VAL A 3 12.58 1.20 11.86
CA VAL A 3 13.01 0.58 10.60
C VAL A 3 13.99 1.52 9.88
N PRO A 4 15.16 1.05 9.42
CA PRO A 4 16.09 1.87 8.66
C PRO A 4 15.48 2.40 7.34
N ASP A 5 15.78 3.65 6.98
CA ASP A 5 15.26 4.29 5.76
C ASP A 5 15.59 3.53 4.47
N THR A 6 16.73 2.85 4.43
CA THR A 6 17.13 2.01 3.30
C THR A 6 16.15 0.87 3.08
N HIS A 7 15.68 0.23 4.16
CA HIS A 7 14.67 -0.82 4.09
C HIS A 7 13.30 -0.24 3.74
N LEU A 8 12.93 0.92 4.29
CA LEU A 8 11.67 1.60 3.91
C LEU A 8 11.63 1.92 2.41
N ARG A 9 12.74 2.38 1.83
CA ARG A 9 12.85 2.61 0.37
C ARG A 9 12.75 1.33 -0.44
N GLN A 10 13.32 0.21 0.04
CA GLN A 10 13.18 -1.09 -0.63
C GLN A 10 11.73 -1.57 -0.62
N ILE A 11 11.04 -1.43 0.52
CA ILE A 11 9.63 -1.81 0.68
C ILE A 11 8.75 -0.94 -0.21
N ALA A 12 8.97 0.38 -0.23
CA ALA A 12 8.24 1.30 -1.11
C ALA A 12 8.35 0.89 -2.58
N ARG A 13 9.58 0.65 -3.07
CA ARG A 13 9.82 0.20 -4.46
C ARG A 13 9.16 -1.14 -4.76
N TRP A 14 9.16 -2.06 -3.80
CA TRP A 14 8.49 -3.35 -3.95
C TRP A 14 6.97 -3.18 -4.07
N CYS A 15 6.36 -2.34 -3.23
CA CYS A 15 4.93 -2.04 -3.27
C CYS A 15 4.50 -1.44 -4.63
N GLU A 16 5.26 -0.46 -5.14
CA GLU A 16 5.00 0.20 -6.43
C GLU A 16 5.03 -0.76 -7.62
N GLN A 17 5.87 -1.79 -7.57
CA GLN A 17 6.05 -2.75 -8.67
C GLN A 17 5.09 -3.93 -8.58
N ARG A 18 4.30 -4.04 -7.51
CA ARG A 18 3.53 -5.26 -7.24
C ARG A 18 2.28 -5.38 -8.11
N VAL A 19 1.72 -4.26 -8.54
CA VAL A 19 0.48 -4.20 -9.32
C VAL A 19 0.78 -3.76 -10.75
N PRO A 20 0.34 -4.51 -11.77
CA PRO A 20 0.46 -4.11 -13.17
C PRO A 20 -0.21 -2.77 -13.45
N ALA A 21 0.33 -2.00 -14.41
CA ALA A 21 -0.18 -0.66 -14.72
C ALA A 21 -1.69 -0.61 -14.99
N HIS A 22 -2.23 -1.62 -15.70
CA HIS A 22 -3.66 -1.69 -16.01
C HIS A 22 -4.55 -1.93 -14.79
N ALA A 23 -4.02 -2.37 -13.65
CA ALA A 23 -4.80 -2.64 -12.44
C ALA A 23 -4.64 -1.57 -11.34
N LEU A 24 -3.70 -0.61 -11.50
CA LEU A 24 -3.40 0.44 -10.52
C LEU A 24 -4.57 1.38 -10.20
N HIS A 25 -5.57 1.44 -11.08
CA HIS A 25 -6.79 2.21 -10.89
C HIS A 25 -7.83 1.49 -10.02
N GLN A 26 -7.65 0.19 -9.75
CA GLN A 26 -8.57 -0.62 -8.94
C GLN A 26 -7.92 -1.05 -7.63
N VAL A 27 -6.62 -1.33 -7.64
CA VAL A 27 -5.91 -1.89 -6.50
C VAL A 27 -4.48 -1.39 -6.45
N ARG A 28 -3.96 -1.20 -5.24
CA ARG A 28 -2.57 -0.82 -4.95
C ARG A 28 -2.08 -1.64 -3.77
N VAL A 29 -0.76 -1.78 -3.66
CA VAL A 29 -0.13 -2.33 -2.46
C VAL A 29 0.56 -1.17 -1.73
N ALA A 30 0.33 -1.08 -0.42
CA ALA A 30 0.88 -0.03 0.44
C ALA A 30 1.53 -0.66 1.66
N TYR A 31 2.15 0.18 2.50
CA TYR A 31 2.67 -0.24 3.79
C TYR A 31 2.42 0.81 4.88
N THR A 32 2.37 0.36 6.13
CA THR A 32 2.37 1.21 7.33
C THR A 32 3.52 0.80 8.24
N VAL A 33 4.04 1.74 9.04
CA VAL A 33 5.17 1.50 9.94
C VAL A 33 4.74 1.81 11.37
N ARG A 34 4.98 0.86 12.28
CA ARG A 34 4.77 1.04 13.72
C ARG A 34 6.00 0.55 14.49
N GLY A 35 6.85 1.49 14.89
CA GLY A 35 8.13 1.18 15.53
C GLY A 35 9.07 0.47 14.56
N SER A 36 9.39 -0.80 14.86
CA SER A 36 10.17 -1.69 14.00
C SER A 36 9.33 -2.55 13.06
N ASN A 37 8.00 -2.49 13.16
CA ASN A 37 7.11 -3.35 12.39
C ASN A 37 6.64 -2.63 11.13
N VAL A 38 6.65 -3.36 10.01
CA VAL A 38 6.06 -2.92 8.75
C VAL A 38 4.91 -3.85 8.39
N THR A 39 3.72 -3.29 8.18
CA THR A 39 2.56 -4.02 7.69
C THR A 39 2.38 -3.69 6.22
N ILE A 40 2.33 -4.70 5.36
CA ILE A 40 1.98 -4.56 3.95
C ILE A 40 0.49 -4.86 3.79
N LEU A 41 -0.20 -4.02 3.03
CA LEU A 41 -1.65 -4.11 2.85
C LEU A 41 -2.05 -3.82 1.41
N GLU A 42 -3.17 -4.38 1.00
CA GLU A 42 -3.85 -4.04 -0.24
C GLU A 42 -4.80 -2.86 0.01
N VAL A 43 -4.78 -1.89 -0.90
CA VAL A 43 -5.62 -0.70 -0.89
C VAL A 43 -6.45 -0.74 -2.17
N ARG A 44 -7.77 -0.71 -2.06
CA ARG A 44 -8.68 -0.77 -3.22
C ARG A 44 -9.35 0.55 -3.48
N ALA A 45 -9.55 0.82 -4.76
CA ALA A 45 -10.42 1.87 -5.21
C ALA A 45 -11.87 1.58 -4.75
N PRO A 46 -12.70 2.61 -4.64
CA PRO A 46 -14.12 2.45 -4.36
C PRO A 46 -14.75 1.47 -5.36
N TRP A 47 -15.26 0.37 -4.86
CA TRP A 47 -15.94 -0.65 -5.67
C TRP A 47 -17.36 -0.94 -5.16
N ARG A 48 -17.71 -0.39 -4.01
CA ARG A 48 -19.04 -0.46 -3.39
C ARG A 48 -19.51 0.94 -3.04
N GLU A 49 -20.72 1.26 -3.50
CA GLU A 49 -21.38 2.56 -3.28
C GLU A 49 -21.55 2.86 -1.79
N ASP A 50 -21.82 1.83 -0.98
CA ASP A 50 -22.02 1.93 0.47
C ASP A 50 -20.76 2.31 1.27
N PHE A 51 -19.56 2.14 0.69
CA PHE A 51 -18.29 2.43 1.35
C PHE A 51 -17.75 3.84 1.04
N GLY A 52 -18.46 4.60 0.20
CA GLY A 52 -18.09 5.96 -0.19
C GLY A 52 -16.96 6.03 -1.24
N PRO A 53 -16.60 7.25 -1.68
CA PRO A 53 -15.64 7.46 -2.78
C PRO A 53 -14.17 7.31 -2.35
N GLU A 54 -13.91 6.90 -1.12
CA GLU A 54 -12.56 6.81 -0.57
C GLU A 54 -11.93 5.43 -0.80
N TRP A 55 -10.61 5.40 -0.92
CA TRP A 55 -9.86 4.15 -1.00
C TRP A 55 -9.81 3.45 0.36
N THR A 56 -9.86 2.11 0.36
CA THR A 56 -9.74 1.32 1.60
C THR A 56 -8.30 1.34 2.14
N ARG A 57 -8.09 1.48 3.45
CA ARG A 57 -6.75 1.56 4.07
C ARG A 57 -6.63 0.73 5.34
#